data_AF-A0A355A846-F1
#
_entry.id   AF-A0A355A846-F1
#
_cell.length_a   1.000
_cell.length_b   1.000
_cell.length_c   1.000
_cell.angle_alpha   90.00
_cell.angle_beta   90.00
_cell.angle_gamma   90.00
#
_symmetry.space_group_name_H-M   'P 1'
#
loop_
_entity.id
_entity.type
_entity.pdbx_description
1 polymer ?
#
loop_
_entity_poly.entity_id
_entity_poly.type
_entity_poly.pdbx_seq_one_letter_code
_entity_poly.pdbx_strand_id
1 'polypeptide(L)'
;DEKRGIEPLAPGLKSIKDLPQYWQVFKDPDNPAQGRIYGSPPSWSADEILRTKMETYQLEETYDYFNPGSDTALNTSLVSAYEKGEPWVGYYWDPTWITGKYDLTLLADEPYNQEKWDA
;
A
#
# COMPACT_ATOMS: atom_id res chain seq x y z
N ASP A 1 14.30 -4.15 8.18
CA ASP A 1 15.47 -3.31 7.83
C ASP A 1 16.66 -3.73 8.70
N GLU A 2 17.48 -4.66 8.21
CA GLU A 2 18.64 -5.17 8.96
C GLU A 2 19.67 -4.08 9.26
N LYS A 3 19.83 -3.09 8.37
CA LYS A 3 20.77 -1.97 8.56
C LYS A 3 20.35 -1.09 9.74
N ARG A 4 19.05 -1.05 10.04
CA ARG A 4 18.47 -0.30 11.17
C ARG A 4 18.05 -1.19 12.34
N GLY A 5 18.31 -2.49 12.29
CA GLY A 5 17.95 -3.44 13.35
C GLY A 5 16.44 -3.66 13.52
N ILE A 6 15.65 -3.41 12.46
CA ILE A 6 14.19 -3.59 12.48
C ILE A 6 13.86 -4.96 11.88
N GLU A 7 13.24 -5.83 12.67
CA GLU A 7 12.77 -7.14 12.21
C GLU A 7 11.59 -7.01 11.23
N PRO A 8 11.48 -7.90 10.22
CA PRO A 8 10.34 -7.88 9.31
C PRO A 8 9.06 -8.29 10.05
N LEU A 9 8.10 -7.36 10.13
CA LEU A 9 6.79 -7.62 10.75
C LEU A 9 5.87 -8.46 9.85
N ALA A 10 6.13 -8.50 8.55
CA ALA A 10 5.35 -9.25 7.56
C ALA A 10 6.27 -10.00 6.57
N PRO A 11 7.07 -10.99 7.02
CA PRO A 11 8.07 -11.65 6.16
C PRO A 11 7.45 -12.51 5.04
N GLY A 12 6.19 -12.89 5.18
CA GLY A 12 5.44 -13.66 4.18
C GLY A 12 4.64 -12.81 3.19
N LEU A 13 4.55 -11.49 3.39
CA LEU A 13 3.80 -10.60 2.52
C LEU A 13 4.52 -10.42 1.18
N LYS A 14 3.99 -11.04 0.13
CA LYS A 14 4.57 -11.00 -1.21
C LYS A 14 3.58 -10.51 -2.26
N SER A 15 2.29 -10.68 -2.03
CA SER A 15 1.25 -10.31 -2.95
C SER A 15 0.17 -9.45 -2.29
N ILE A 16 -0.59 -8.72 -3.11
CA ILE A 16 -1.73 -7.92 -2.64
C ILE A 16 -2.76 -8.81 -1.93
N LYS A 17 -2.90 -10.07 -2.35
CA LYS A 17 -3.83 -11.04 -1.74
C LYS A 17 -3.42 -11.51 -0.35
N ASP A 18 -2.17 -11.33 0.04
CA ASP A 18 -1.71 -11.68 1.38
C ASP A 18 -2.08 -10.57 2.38
N LEU A 19 -2.40 -9.36 1.93
CA LEU A 19 -2.68 -8.20 2.78
C LEU A 19 -3.73 -8.49 3.87
N PRO A 20 -4.87 -9.14 3.60
CA PRO A 20 -5.86 -9.43 4.65
C PRO A 20 -5.30 -10.20 5.86
N GLN A 21 -4.20 -10.94 5.70
CA GLN A 21 -3.54 -11.65 6.81
C GLN A 21 -2.69 -10.73 7.69
N TYR A 22 -2.32 -9.55 7.18
CA TYR A 22 -1.38 -8.62 7.79
C TYR A 22 -1.99 -7.26 8.16
N TRP A 23 -3.32 -7.10 8.14
CA TRP A 23 -3.97 -5.82 8.46
C TRP A 23 -3.54 -5.23 9.81
N GLN A 24 -3.29 -6.09 10.80
CA GLN A 24 -2.85 -5.70 12.14
C GLN A 24 -1.44 -5.09 12.16
N VAL A 25 -0.61 -5.41 11.15
CA VAL A 25 0.70 -4.79 10.97
C VAL A 25 0.52 -3.36 10.49
N PHE A 26 -0.37 -3.14 9.54
CA PHE A 26 -0.62 -1.83 8.93
C PHE A 26 -1.83 -1.13 9.53
N LYS A 27 -1.99 -1.14 10.86
CA LYS A 27 -3.17 -0.58 11.54
C LYS A 27 -3.48 0.85 11.13
N ASP A 28 -4.75 1.12 10.89
CA ASP A 28 -5.23 2.47 10.66
C ASP A 28 -5.25 3.26 11.99
N PRO A 29 -4.58 4.43 12.07
CA PRO A 29 -4.58 5.26 13.28
C PRO A 29 -5.94 5.90 13.60
N ASP A 30 -6.80 6.07 12.60
CA ASP A 30 -8.14 6.64 12.71
C ASP A 30 -9.22 5.54 12.90
N ASN A 31 -8.95 4.31 12.44
CA ASN A 31 -9.82 3.15 12.61
C ASN A 31 -9.06 1.90 13.12
N PRO A 32 -8.92 1.72 14.44
CA PRO A 32 -8.14 0.61 15.01
C PRO A 32 -8.66 -0.80 14.69
N ALA A 33 -9.85 -0.93 14.11
CA ALA A 33 -10.45 -2.20 13.71
C ALA A 33 -9.97 -2.69 12.33
N GLN A 34 -9.31 -1.83 11.55
CA GLN A 34 -8.86 -2.12 10.19
C GLN A 34 -7.40 -1.68 9.98
N GLY A 35 -6.79 -2.17 8.90
CA GLY A 35 -5.52 -1.66 8.40
C GLY A 35 -5.73 -0.42 7.51
N ARG A 36 -4.66 0.29 7.17
CA ARG A 36 -4.68 1.40 6.21
C ARG A 36 -3.83 1.07 4.99
N ILE A 37 -4.40 1.27 3.81
CA ILE A 37 -3.66 1.32 2.55
C ILE A 37 -3.65 2.76 2.06
N TYR A 38 -2.45 3.30 1.83
CA TYR A 38 -2.30 4.63 1.23
C TYR A 38 -2.54 4.53 -0.28
N GLY A 39 -3.62 5.12 -0.77
CA GLY A 39 -3.97 5.19 -2.19
C GLY A 39 -3.20 6.26 -2.97
N SER A 40 -3.69 6.59 -4.17
CA SER A 40 -3.21 7.75 -4.94
C SER A 40 -4.01 9.02 -4.62
N PRO A 41 -3.52 10.20 -5.02
CA PRO A 41 -4.36 11.40 -5.05
C PRO A 41 -5.65 11.17 -5.86
N PRO A 42 -6.83 11.64 -5.38
CA PRO A 42 -8.11 11.40 -6.05
C PRO A 42 -8.20 11.96 -7.47
N SER A 43 -7.37 12.95 -7.81
CA SER A 43 -7.34 13.54 -9.16
C SER A 43 -6.56 12.70 -10.19
N TRP A 44 -5.95 11.58 -9.77
CA TRP A 44 -5.13 10.75 -10.62
C TRP A 44 -5.90 9.52 -11.10
N SER A 45 -5.69 9.12 -12.35
CA SER A 45 -6.32 7.92 -12.93
C SER A 45 -5.98 6.63 -12.18
N ALA A 46 -4.89 6.62 -11.40
CA ALA A 46 -4.55 5.50 -10.53
C ALA A 46 -5.59 5.26 -9.43
N ASP A 47 -6.37 6.27 -9.01
CA ASP A 47 -7.30 6.15 -7.89
C ASP A 47 -8.41 5.16 -8.21
N GLU A 48 -9.00 5.29 -9.40
CA GLU A 48 -10.06 4.40 -9.87
C GLU A 48 -9.56 2.95 -9.94
N ILE A 49 -8.37 2.73 -10.51
CA ILE A 49 -7.76 1.40 -10.61
C ILE A 49 -7.53 0.77 -9.23
N LEU A 50 -7.05 1.57 -8.26
CA LEU A 50 -6.78 1.08 -6.91
C LEU A 50 -8.07 0.77 -6.15
N ARG A 51 -9.12 1.57 -6.30
CA ARG A 51 -10.44 1.27 -5.73
C ARG A 51 -11.02 -0.02 -6.28
N THR A 52 -10.99 -0.20 -7.60
CA THR A 52 -11.42 -1.46 -8.22
C THR A 52 -10.63 -2.65 -7.66
N LYS A 53 -9.33 -2.49 -7.40
CA LYS A 53 -8.52 -3.54 -6.75
C LYS A 53 -8.94 -3.81 -5.30
N MET A 54 -9.24 -2.77 -4.52
CA MET A 54 -9.74 -2.92 -3.15
C MET A 54 -11.00 -3.78 -3.11
N GLU A 55 -11.95 -3.50 -4.01
CA GLU A 55 -13.19 -4.26 -4.15
C GLU A 55 -12.94 -5.69 -4.66
N THR A 56 -12.19 -5.83 -5.76
CA THR A 56 -11.93 -7.13 -6.43
C THR A 56 -11.22 -8.11 -5.50
N TYR A 57 -10.30 -7.61 -4.67
CA TYR A 57 -9.55 -8.42 -3.71
C TYR A 57 -10.17 -8.45 -2.31
N GLN A 58 -11.37 -7.88 -2.14
CA GLN A 58 -12.12 -7.85 -0.87
C GLN A 58 -11.28 -7.26 0.27
N LEU A 59 -10.42 -6.29 -0.04
CA LEU A 59 -9.55 -5.67 0.94
C LEU A 59 -10.32 -4.74 1.87
N GLU A 60 -11.46 -4.20 1.42
CA GLU A 60 -12.30 -3.29 2.21
C GLU A 60 -12.86 -3.93 3.50
N GLU A 61 -12.89 -5.26 3.59
CA GLU A 61 -13.25 -5.95 4.83
C GLU A 61 -12.21 -5.79 5.94
N THR A 62 -10.94 -5.59 5.56
CA THR A 62 -9.80 -5.57 6.49
C THR A 62 -8.99 -4.28 6.44
N TYR A 63 -9.18 -3.44 5.42
CA TYR A 63 -8.42 -2.22 5.18
C TYR A 63 -9.30 -1.05 4.78
N ASP A 64 -8.97 0.11 5.35
CA ASP A 64 -9.40 1.41 4.89
C ASP A 64 -8.50 1.90 3.75
N TYR A 65 -9.14 2.37 2.68
CA TYR A 65 -8.46 3.03 1.58
C TYR A 65 -8.30 4.52 1.88
N PHE A 66 -7.09 4.94 2.22
CA PHE A 66 -6.78 6.33 2.54
C PHE A 66 -6.25 7.07 1.31
N ASN A 67 -6.98 8.07 0.84
CA ASN A 67 -6.51 8.95 -0.22
C ASN A 67 -5.64 10.09 0.33
N PRO A 68 -4.34 10.14 -0.01
CA PRO A 68 -3.56 11.34 0.21
C PRO A 68 -4.11 12.49 -0.66
N GLY A 69 -4.28 13.69 -0.09
CA GLY A 69 -4.81 14.83 -0.83
C GLY A 69 -3.87 15.37 -1.93
N SER A 70 -2.61 14.94 -1.95
CA SER A 70 -1.58 15.35 -2.91
C SER A 70 -0.41 14.38 -2.95
N ASP A 71 0.45 14.50 -3.97
CA ASP A 71 1.74 13.82 -4.05
C ASP A 71 2.60 14.09 -2.79
N THR A 72 2.66 15.34 -2.34
CA THR A 72 3.39 15.71 -1.11
C THR A 72 2.86 14.95 0.11
N ALA A 73 1.54 14.80 0.25
CA ALA A 73 0.95 14.06 1.36
C ALA A 73 1.30 12.56 1.31
N LEU A 74 1.29 11.96 0.11
CA LEU A 74 1.70 10.58 -0.09
C LEU A 74 3.17 10.38 0.28
N ASN A 75 4.07 11.20 -0.27
CA ASN A 75 5.50 11.15 0.03
C ASN A 75 5.77 11.33 1.52
N THR A 76 5.08 12.27 2.18
CA THR A 76 5.23 12.51 3.62
C THR A 76 4.81 11.29 4.45
N SER A 77 3.73 10.61 4.06
CA SER A 77 3.28 9.40 4.77
C SER A 77 4.34 8.30 4.75
N LEU A 78 4.94 8.05 3.58
CA LEU A 78 5.97 7.04 3.37
C LEU A 78 7.26 7.40 4.10
N VAL A 79 7.74 8.63 3.92
CA VAL A 79 8.99 9.10 4.54
C VAL A 79 8.89 9.06 6.06
N SER A 80 7.77 9.54 6.63
CA SER A 80 7.55 9.56 8.08
C SER A 80 7.53 8.14 8.65
N ALA A 81 6.80 7.22 8.02
CA ALA A 81 6.76 5.83 8.46
C ALA A 81 8.14 5.16 8.37
N TYR A 82 8.84 5.37 7.25
CA TYR A 82 10.20 4.87 7.07
C TYR A 82 11.14 5.40 8.16
N GLU A 83 11.18 6.71 8.40
CA GLU A 83 12.07 7.32 9.41
C GLU A 83 11.79 6.82 10.82
N LYS A 84 10.53 6.54 11.15
CA LYS A 84 10.13 5.96 12.44
C LYS A 84 10.32 4.45 12.53
N GLY A 85 10.55 3.76 11.41
CA GLY A 85 10.58 2.30 11.37
C GLY A 85 9.21 1.67 11.52
N GLU A 86 8.16 2.42 11.15
CA GLU A 86 6.78 1.98 11.18
C GLU A 86 6.42 1.28 9.85
N PRO A 87 5.54 0.26 9.90
CA PRO A 87 5.04 -0.40 8.69
C PRO A 87 4.21 0.57 7.84
N TRP A 88 4.44 0.54 6.53
CA TRP A 88 3.70 1.34 5.55
C TRP A 88 3.34 0.47 4.35
N VAL A 89 2.12 0.61 3.86
CA VAL A 89 1.65 -0.05 2.62
C VAL A 89 0.83 0.93 1.81
N GLY A 90 1.10 1.01 0.51
CA GLY A 90 0.38 1.93 -0.35
C GLY A 90 0.84 1.92 -1.78
N TYR A 91 0.15 2.74 -2.56
CA TYR A 91 0.45 3.03 -3.95
C TYR A 91 1.71 3.88 -4.06
N TYR A 92 2.58 3.48 -4.98
CA TYR A 92 3.70 4.28 -5.40
C TYR A 92 4.08 3.90 -6.85
N TRP A 93 4.69 4.83 -7.60
CA TRP A 93 5.05 4.62 -9.01
C TRP A 93 6.55 4.85 -9.24
N ASP A 94 7.05 4.28 -10.34
CA ASP A 94 8.44 4.37 -10.77
C ASP A 94 8.51 4.93 -12.20
N PRO A 95 9.53 5.74 -12.55
CA PRO A 95 10.64 6.22 -11.71
C PRO A 95 10.34 7.49 -10.91
N THR A 96 10.83 7.55 -9.68
CA THR A 96 10.76 8.74 -8.81
C THR A 96 11.97 8.83 -7.87
N TRP A 97 12.11 9.96 -7.17
CA TRP A 97 13.16 10.11 -6.16
C TRP A 97 12.93 9.25 -4.92
N ILE A 98 11.67 8.90 -4.60
CA ILE A 98 11.34 8.00 -3.50
C ILE A 98 11.79 6.58 -3.84
N THR A 99 11.45 6.06 -5.02
CA THR A 99 11.86 4.69 -5.42
C THR A 99 13.38 4.57 -5.55
N GLY A 100 14.08 5.67 -5.85
CA GLY A 100 15.55 5.71 -5.85
C GLY A 100 16.19 5.85 -4.46
N LYS A 101 15.48 6.36 -3.45
CA LYS A 101 16.04 6.64 -2.11
C LYS A 101 15.66 5.60 -1.07
N TYR A 102 14.45 5.06 -1.14
CA TYR A 102 13.89 4.14 -0.15
C TYR A 102 13.76 2.73 -0.72
N ASP A 103 14.04 1.74 0.13
CA ASP A 103 13.95 0.33 -0.22
C ASP A 103 12.49 -0.14 -0.14
N LEU A 104 11.76 0.05 -1.23
CA LEU A 104 10.35 -0.36 -1.36
C LEU A 104 10.26 -1.77 -1.95
N THR A 105 9.44 -2.61 -1.31
CA THR A 105 9.10 -3.93 -1.85
C THR A 105 7.81 -3.84 -2.65
N LEU A 106 7.88 -4.14 -3.94
CA LEU A 106 6.69 -4.23 -4.79
C LEU A 106 5.90 -5.49 -4.45
N LEU A 107 4.62 -5.32 -4.08
CA LEU A 107 3.71 -6.45 -3.92
C LEU A 107 3.31 -6.99 -5.28
N ALA A 108 3.43 -8.31 -5.45
CA ALA A 108 2.96 -9.00 -6.64
C ALA A 108 1.45 -8.84 -6.80
N ASP A 109 1.04 -8.61 -8.03
CA ASP A 109 -0.36 -8.54 -8.44
C ASP A 109 -0.70 -9.76 -9.32
N GLU A 110 -1.98 -10.04 -9.52
CA GLU A 110 -2.38 -11.02 -10.52
C GLU A 110 -1.86 -10.61 -11.91
N PRO A 111 -1.37 -11.57 -12.72
CA PRO A 111 -1.04 -11.26 -14.10
C PRO A 111 -2.28 -10.74 -14.81
N TYR A 112 -2.08 -9.74 -15.67
CA TYR A 112 -3.14 -9.20 -16.50
C TYR A 112 -3.91 -10.32 -17.21
N ASN A 113 -5.22 -10.36 -17.02
CA ASN A 113 -6.11 -11.30 -17.68
C ASN A 113 -7.17 -10.52 -18.46
N GLN A 114 -7.02 -10.51 -19.79
CA GLN A 114 -7.93 -9.84 -20.73
C GLN A 114 -9.39 -10.29 -20.56
N GLU A 115 -9.66 -11.57 -20.27
CA GLU A 115 -11.03 -12.09 -20.12
C GLU A 115 -11.73 -11.55 -18.88
N LYS A 116 -10.99 -11.17 -17.83
CA LYS A 116 -11.55 -10.50 -16.64
C LYS A 116 -11.78 -9.00 -16.86
N TRP A 117 -11.14 -8.42 -17.87
CA TRP A 117 -11.20 -6.99 -18.16
C TRP A 117 -12.31 -6.62 -19.16
N ASP A 118 -12.62 -7.53 -20.08
CA ASP A 118 -13.64 -7.32 -21.13
C ASP A 118 -15.06 -7.78 -20.73
N ALA A 119 -15.24 -8.33 -19.52
CA ALA A 119 -16.50 -8.88 -19.00
C ALA A 119 -17.29 -7.85 -18.18
#